data_AF-A0A5M3N5W1-F1
#
_entry.id   AF-A0A5M3N5W1-F1
#
_cell.length_a   1.000
_cell.length_b   1.000
_cell.length_c   1.000
_cell.angle_alpha   90.00
_cell.angle_beta   90.00
_cell.angle_gamma   90.00
#
_symmetry.space_group_name_H-M   'P 1'
#
loop_
_entity.id
_entity.type
_entity.pdbx_description
1 polymer ?
#
loop_
_entity_poly.entity_id
_entity_poly.type
_entity_poly.pdbx_seq_one_letter_code
_entity_poly.pdbx_strand_id
1 'polypeptide(L)'
;MSEASSPDTDAEIADVKWSKSKKTLKRKRRATEPSQFGATLQSLLDTEAPSALPLSLKPSVNRQRTNAKLELKAKKVLQVEKKEKEDKGHVTDVIGGWGGESERALRKVAQRGVVKLFNAIQQSQTAAVKAAETDKASRGTGKPSLPAPSFDKQVRNKGKGKSKDNILGRGKEVALGQEDFFNMIRAGGIVSKT
;
A
#
# COMPACT_ATOMS: atom_id res chain seq x y z
N MET A 1 -31.31 42.88 69.11
CA MET A 1 -30.33 42.00 68.41
C MET A 1 -30.97 41.62 67.08
N SER A 2 -30.57 42.26 65.99
CA SER A 2 -31.10 42.01 64.64
C SER A 2 -30.03 41.28 63.82
N GLU A 3 -30.30 40.03 63.47
CA GLU A 3 -29.48 39.23 62.57
C GLU A 3 -29.45 39.85 61.17
N ALA A 4 -28.24 40.03 60.65
CA ALA A 4 -27.99 40.54 59.32
C ALA A 4 -28.28 39.45 58.28
N SER A 5 -29.36 39.60 57.53
CA SER A 5 -29.55 38.89 56.26
C SER A 5 -28.51 39.44 55.28
N SER A 6 -27.46 38.67 55.01
CA SER A 6 -26.54 38.94 53.91
C SER A 6 -27.32 38.95 52.59
N PRO A 7 -27.08 39.93 51.69
CA PRO A 7 -27.71 39.93 50.37
C PRO A 7 -27.20 38.72 49.57
N ASP A 8 -28.11 37.84 49.17
CA ASP A 8 -27.86 36.69 48.30
C ASP A 8 -27.58 37.18 46.88
N THR A 9 -26.29 37.39 46.57
CA THR A 9 -25.81 37.93 45.28
C THR A 9 -25.92 36.95 44.11
N ASP A 10 -26.27 35.68 44.35
CA ASP A 10 -26.35 34.66 43.29
C ASP A 10 -27.64 34.80 42.45
N ALA A 11 -28.75 35.18 43.09
CA ALA A 11 -30.04 35.37 42.42
C ALA A 11 -30.05 36.63 41.51
N GLU A 12 -29.33 37.70 41.88
CA GLU A 12 -29.27 38.92 41.06
C GLU A 12 -28.50 38.72 39.74
N ILE A 13 -27.55 37.77 39.67
CA ILE A 13 -26.75 37.55 38.45
C ILE A 13 -27.57 36.84 37.36
N ALA A 14 -28.54 36.00 37.73
CA ALA A 14 -29.37 35.25 36.79
C ALA A 14 -30.35 36.14 36.01
N ASP A 15 -30.81 37.24 36.60
CA ASP A 15 -31.82 38.12 36.02
C ASP A 15 -31.23 39.29 35.22
N VAL A 16 -29.91 39.49 35.24
CA VAL A 16 -29.24 40.51 34.42
C VAL A 16 -29.14 40.04 32.96
N LYS A 17 -30.24 40.24 32.22
CA LYS A 17 -30.26 40.08 30.77
C LYS A 17 -29.53 41.24 30.10
N TRP A 18 -28.21 41.15 29.99
CA TRP A 18 -27.41 42.10 29.22
C TRP A 18 -27.83 42.11 27.74
N SER A 19 -28.44 43.20 27.28
CA SER A 19 -28.76 43.38 25.86
C SER A 19 -27.46 43.55 25.07
N LYS A 20 -27.08 42.54 24.28
CA LYS A 20 -25.80 42.56 23.55
C LYS A 20 -25.80 43.65 22.49
N SER A 21 -24.74 44.45 22.47
CA SER A 21 -24.49 45.45 21.44
C SER A 21 -24.32 44.80 20.06
N LYS A 22 -25.17 45.16 19.09
CA LYS A 22 -25.09 44.73 17.69
C LYS A 22 -23.78 45.13 16.98
N LYS A 23 -22.92 45.95 17.62
CA LYS A 23 -21.63 46.39 17.05
C LYS A 23 -20.60 45.26 16.90
N THR A 24 -20.78 44.10 17.53
CA THR A 24 -19.88 42.94 17.38
C THR A 24 -20.28 41.99 16.24
N LEU A 25 -21.48 42.16 15.67
CA LEU A 25 -22.04 41.27 14.65
C LEU A 25 -21.29 41.31 13.30
N LYS A 26 -20.59 42.43 13.01
CA LYS A 26 -19.82 42.66 11.78
C LYS A 26 -18.35 42.21 11.86
N ARG A 27 -17.88 41.71 13.01
CA ARG A 27 -16.46 41.34 13.18
C ARG A 27 -16.22 39.95 12.58
N LYS A 28 -15.16 39.80 11.76
CA LYS A 28 -14.78 38.51 11.14
C LYS A 28 -14.54 37.37 12.15
N ARG A 29 -14.24 37.71 13.42
CA ARG A 29 -14.24 36.77 14.55
C ARG A 29 -15.10 37.34 15.67
N ARG A 30 -16.17 36.63 16.01
CA ARG A 30 -17.01 36.92 17.18
C ARG A 30 -16.30 36.36 18.41
N ALA A 31 -16.40 37.06 19.55
CA ALA A 31 -16.08 36.44 20.83
C ALA A 31 -17.09 35.32 21.07
N THR A 32 -16.62 34.10 21.30
CA THR A 32 -17.47 32.98 21.69
C THR A 32 -18.01 33.25 23.08
N GLU A 33 -19.31 33.05 23.29
CA GLU A 33 -19.90 33.14 24.62
C GLU A 33 -19.23 32.09 25.54
N PRO A 34 -19.08 32.34 26.86
CA PRO A 34 -18.50 31.38 27.79
C PRO A 34 -19.16 29.99 27.71
N SER A 35 -20.48 29.93 27.49
CA SER A 35 -21.22 28.68 27.29
C SER A 35 -20.87 27.97 25.98
N GLN A 36 -20.66 28.70 24.88
CA GLN A 36 -20.21 28.11 23.62
C GLN A 36 -18.77 27.62 23.73
N PHE A 37 -17.90 28.36 24.40
CA PHE A 37 -16.53 27.94 24.67
C PHE A 37 -16.50 26.66 25.51
N GLY A 38 -17.28 26.60 26.59
CA GLY A 38 -17.42 25.41 27.43
C GLY A 38 -17.93 24.20 26.66
N ALA A 39 -18.98 24.38 25.84
CA ALA A 39 -19.50 23.30 24.99
C ALA A 39 -18.46 22.79 23.97
N THR A 40 -17.64 23.70 23.40
CA THR A 40 -16.55 23.28 22.50
C THR A 40 -15.42 22.58 23.22
N LEU A 41 -15.09 22.98 24.46
CA LEU A 41 -14.09 22.29 25.27
C LEU A 41 -14.57 20.90 25.68
N GLN A 42 -15.83 20.79 26.10
CA GLN A 42 -16.45 19.50 26.43
C GLN A 42 -16.42 18.57 25.21
N SER A 43 -16.83 19.07 24.04
CA SER A 43 -16.74 18.32 22.78
C SER A 43 -15.31 17.90 22.41
N LEU A 44 -14.29 18.70 22.72
CA LEU A 44 -12.88 18.36 22.43
C LEU A 44 -12.32 17.34 23.41
N LEU A 45 -12.77 17.38 24.67
CA LEU A 45 -12.41 16.41 25.70
C LEU A 45 -13.10 15.05 25.45
N ASP A 46 -14.34 15.08 24.97
CA ASP A 46 -15.13 13.88 24.66
C ASP A 46 -14.74 13.24 23.31
N THR A 47 -14.03 13.96 22.43
CA THR A 47 -13.52 13.36 21.20
C THR A 47 -12.33 12.45 21.48
N GLU A 48 -12.54 11.14 21.37
CA GLU A 48 -11.49 10.13 21.31
C GLU A 48 -10.65 10.35 20.03
N ALA A 49 -9.61 11.17 20.14
CA ALA A 49 -8.75 11.49 19.02
C ALA A 49 -7.96 10.24 18.61
N PRO A 50 -8.09 9.74 17.36
CA PRO A 50 -7.23 8.68 16.87
C PRO A 50 -5.79 9.21 16.79
N SER A 51 -5.00 8.92 17.82
CA SER A 51 -3.61 9.35 17.99
C SER A 51 -2.69 8.91 16.83
N ALA A 52 -3.16 7.97 16.01
CA ALA A 52 -2.43 7.42 14.88
C ALA A 52 -2.26 8.39 13.68
N LEU A 53 -3.04 9.48 13.57
CA LEU A 53 -2.99 10.38 12.39
C LEU A 53 -2.93 11.88 12.78
N PRO A 54 -1.74 12.41 13.13
CA PRO A 54 -1.55 13.81 13.55
C PRO A 54 -1.86 14.85 12.46
N LEU A 55 -1.91 14.44 11.19
CA LEU A 55 -2.23 15.34 10.07
C LEU A 55 -3.73 15.62 9.91
N SER A 56 -4.60 14.85 10.58
CA SER A 56 -6.07 15.04 10.54
C SER A 56 -6.52 16.30 11.27
N LEU A 57 -5.71 16.79 12.22
CA LEU A 57 -5.93 17.99 13.04
C LEU A 57 -5.76 19.30 12.26
N LYS A 58 -5.21 19.26 11.04
CA LYS A 58 -5.06 20.44 10.17
C LYS A 58 -6.16 20.42 9.09
N PRO A 59 -7.33 21.04 9.33
CA PRO A 59 -8.42 21.08 8.34
C PRO A 59 -7.99 21.74 7.02
N SER A 60 -6.97 22.60 7.02
CA SER A 60 -6.37 23.18 5.81
C SER A 60 -5.72 22.13 4.91
N VAL A 61 -4.99 21.17 5.47
CA VAL A 61 -4.29 20.11 4.71
C VAL A 61 -5.30 19.14 4.10
N ASN A 62 -6.36 18.80 4.84
CA ASN A 62 -7.45 17.98 4.32
C ASN A 62 -8.17 18.68 3.16
N ARG A 63 -8.48 19.98 3.30
CA ARG A 63 -9.06 20.78 2.21
C ARG A 63 -8.15 20.87 0.99
N GLN A 64 -6.84 21.04 1.18
CA GLN A 64 -5.88 21.03 0.07
C GLN A 64 -5.87 19.68 -0.66
N ARG A 65 -5.89 18.56 0.07
CA ARG A 65 -5.94 17.21 -0.52
C ARG A 65 -7.24 16.95 -1.27
N THR A 66 -8.39 17.37 -0.71
CA THR A 66 -9.68 17.25 -1.42
C THR A 66 -9.70 18.11 -2.66
N ASN A 67 -9.22 19.36 -2.58
CA ASN A 67 -9.14 20.27 -3.72
C ASN A 67 -8.22 19.72 -4.79
N ALA A 68 -7.03 19.22 -4.44
CA ALA A 68 -6.12 18.59 -5.40
C ALA A 68 -6.77 17.39 -6.11
N LYS A 69 -7.53 16.55 -5.39
CA LYS A 69 -8.29 15.44 -6.00
C LYS A 69 -9.38 15.94 -6.95
N LEU A 70 -10.09 17.01 -6.57
CA LEU A 70 -11.13 17.62 -7.41
C LEU A 70 -10.52 18.28 -8.65
N GLU A 71 -9.37 18.95 -8.52
CA GLU A 71 -8.63 19.55 -9.63
C GLU A 71 -8.13 18.50 -10.63
N LEU A 72 -7.59 17.37 -10.15
CA LEU A 72 -7.18 16.27 -11.03
C LEU A 72 -8.37 15.67 -11.80
N LYS A 73 -9.52 15.51 -11.14
CA LYS A 73 -10.76 15.07 -11.80
C LYS A 73 -11.24 16.09 -12.84
N ALA A 74 -11.26 17.37 -12.49
CA ALA A 74 -11.66 18.45 -13.39
C ALA A 74 -10.75 18.51 -14.63
N LYS A 75 -9.42 18.42 -14.45
CA LYS A 75 -8.45 18.35 -15.57
C LYS A 75 -8.71 17.16 -16.49
N LYS A 76 -9.01 15.99 -15.92
CA LYS A 76 -9.32 14.79 -16.70
C LYS A 76 -10.61 14.97 -17.52
N VAL A 77 -11.65 15.55 -16.93
CA VAL A 77 -12.90 15.85 -17.64
C VAL A 77 -12.64 16.82 -18.80
N LEU A 78 -11.91 17.91 -18.57
CA LEU A 78 -11.56 18.86 -19.64
C LEU A 78 -10.73 18.23 -20.77
N GLN A 79 -9.82 17.31 -20.45
CA GLN A 79 -9.05 16.58 -21.45
C GLN A 79 -9.94 15.64 -22.27
N VAL A 80 -10.88 14.96 -21.64
CA VAL A 80 -11.85 14.08 -22.31
C VAL A 80 -12.76 14.91 -23.20
N GLU A 81 -13.35 15.99 -22.70
CA GLU A 81 -14.19 16.90 -23.49
C GLU A 81 -13.44 17.51 -24.68
N LYS A 82 -12.17 17.89 -24.50
CA LYS A 82 -11.34 18.38 -25.60
C LYS A 82 -11.14 17.29 -26.66
N LYS A 83 -10.84 16.07 -26.24
CA LYS A 83 -10.68 14.93 -27.15
C LYS A 83 -11.99 14.60 -27.86
N GLU A 84 -13.12 14.59 -27.16
CA GLU A 84 -14.45 14.34 -27.74
C GLU A 84 -14.80 15.42 -28.78
N LYS A 85 -14.42 16.68 -28.56
CA LYS A 85 -14.58 17.75 -29.56
C LYS A 85 -13.69 17.55 -30.78
N GLU A 86 -12.46 17.06 -30.59
CA GLU A 86 -11.55 16.72 -31.69
C GLU A 86 -12.03 15.48 -32.45
N ASP A 87 -12.64 14.50 -31.76
CA ASP A 87 -13.20 13.29 -32.33
C ASP A 87 -14.56 13.53 -33.02
N LYS A 88 -15.26 14.64 -32.70
CA LYS A 88 -16.54 15.05 -33.31
C LYS A 88 -16.33 15.49 -34.76
N GLY A 89 -16.17 14.50 -35.65
CA GLY A 89 -15.87 14.66 -37.07
C GLY A 89 -14.71 13.80 -37.55
N HIS A 90 -13.97 13.15 -36.63
CA HIS A 90 -12.96 12.15 -36.99
C HIS A 90 -13.66 10.83 -37.33
N VAL A 91 -13.76 10.54 -38.63
CA VAL A 91 -14.16 9.21 -39.10
C VAL A 91 -12.98 8.28 -38.90
N THR A 92 -12.97 7.53 -37.80
CA THR A 92 -11.89 6.59 -37.46
C THR A 92 -11.92 5.33 -38.33
N ASP A 93 -13.10 4.95 -38.83
CA ASP A 93 -13.30 3.83 -39.75
C ASP A 93 -13.67 4.33 -41.14
N VAL A 94 -12.68 4.82 -41.89
CA VAL A 94 -12.87 5.16 -43.31
C VAL A 94 -13.02 3.90 -44.16
N ILE A 95 -12.47 2.76 -43.72
CA ILE A 95 -12.68 1.42 -44.28
C ILE A 95 -12.55 0.44 -43.10
N GLY A 96 -13.67 -0.09 -42.61
CA GLY A 96 -13.69 -1.05 -41.50
C GLY A 96 -12.75 -2.23 -41.78
N GLY A 97 -11.62 -2.27 -41.07
CA GLY A 97 -10.61 -3.32 -41.21
C GLY A 97 -9.26 -2.93 -41.84
N TRP A 98 -9.05 -1.67 -42.26
CA TRP A 98 -7.74 -1.20 -42.76
C TRP A 98 -6.85 -0.53 -41.68
N GLY A 99 -7.45 -0.16 -40.55
CA GLY A 99 -6.67 0.18 -39.36
C GLY A 99 -6.08 -1.10 -38.81
N GLY A 100 -4.74 -1.28 -38.85
CA GLY A 100 -4.02 -2.38 -38.21
C GLY A 100 -4.16 -2.43 -36.68
N GLU A 101 -5.25 -1.91 -36.13
CA GLU A 101 -5.64 -1.88 -34.73
C GLU A 101 -5.92 -3.27 -34.19
N SER A 102 -6.54 -4.16 -34.98
CA SER A 102 -6.72 -5.57 -34.63
C SER A 102 -5.37 -6.28 -34.48
N GLU A 103 -4.46 -6.07 -35.43
CA GLU A 103 -3.10 -6.60 -35.37
C GLU A 103 -2.30 -6.00 -34.21
N ARG A 104 -2.34 -4.66 -34.03
CA ARG A 104 -1.70 -3.98 -32.89
C ARG A 104 -2.27 -4.45 -31.56
N ALA A 105 -3.57 -4.73 -31.47
CA ALA A 105 -4.20 -5.29 -30.28
C ALA A 105 -3.67 -6.70 -30.01
N LEU A 106 -3.60 -7.57 -31.01
CA LEU A 106 -3.03 -8.91 -30.88
C LEU A 106 -1.53 -8.87 -30.51
N ARG A 107 -0.74 -7.97 -31.12
CA ARG A 107 0.66 -7.72 -30.75
C ARG A 107 0.77 -7.28 -29.28
N LYS A 108 -0.11 -6.40 -28.80
CA LYS A 108 -0.12 -5.96 -27.39
C LYS A 108 -0.53 -7.08 -26.44
N VAL A 109 -1.49 -7.93 -26.81
CA VAL A 109 -1.87 -9.11 -26.02
C VAL A 109 -0.70 -10.07 -25.91
N ALA A 110 -0.01 -10.35 -27.02
CA ALA A 110 1.20 -11.17 -27.02
C ALA A 110 2.33 -10.53 -26.18
N GLN A 111 2.60 -9.24 -26.35
CA GLN A 111 3.58 -8.49 -25.55
C GLN A 111 3.27 -8.53 -24.05
N ARG A 112 2.00 -8.32 -23.66
CA ARG A 112 1.55 -8.44 -22.27
C ARG A 112 1.80 -9.85 -21.72
N GLY A 113 1.56 -10.88 -22.52
CA GLY A 113 1.89 -12.27 -22.19
C GLY A 113 3.40 -12.46 -21.96
N VAL A 114 4.23 -12.02 -22.89
CA VAL A 114 5.70 -12.09 -22.79
C VAL A 114 6.22 -11.33 -21.57
N VAL A 115 5.72 -10.13 -21.29
CA VAL A 115 6.12 -9.33 -20.12
C VAL A 115 5.70 -10.00 -18.81
N LYS A 116 4.50 -10.59 -18.74
CA LYS A 116 4.03 -11.32 -17.56
C LYS A 116 4.92 -12.53 -17.27
N LEU A 117 5.28 -13.30 -18.30
CA LEU A 117 6.17 -14.46 -18.16
C LEU A 117 7.60 -14.03 -17.81
N PHE A 118 8.14 -13.00 -18.47
CA PHE A 118 9.46 -12.45 -18.16
C PHE A 118 9.55 -12.01 -16.69
N ASN A 119 8.57 -11.24 -16.21
CA ASN A 119 8.55 -10.80 -14.81
C ASN A 119 8.43 -11.96 -13.83
N ALA A 120 7.61 -12.98 -14.14
CA ALA A 120 7.50 -14.19 -13.32
C ALA A 120 8.82 -14.97 -13.27
N ILE A 121 9.51 -15.13 -14.41
CA ILE A 121 10.82 -15.79 -14.48
C ILE A 121 11.86 -14.99 -13.68
N GLN A 122 11.95 -13.68 -13.88
CA GLN A 122 12.87 -12.83 -13.12
C GLN A 122 12.60 -12.89 -11.60
N GLN A 123 11.32 -12.87 -11.19
CA GLN A 123 10.94 -13.01 -9.79
C GLN A 123 11.31 -14.38 -9.23
N SER A 124 11.09 -15.47 -9.97
CA SER A 124 11.45 -16.82 -9.51
C SER A 124 12.96 -17.01 -9.38
N GLN A 125 13.75 -16.49 -10.32
CA GLN A 125 15.21 -16.56 -10.27
C GLN A 125 15.74 -15.74 -9.10
N THR A 126 15.25 -14.51 -8.92
CA THR A 126 15.64 -13.67 -7.78
C THR A 126 15.19 -14.25 -6.44
N ALA A 127 14.01 -14.87 -6.37
CA ALA A 127 13.53 -15.57 -5.18
C ALA A 127 14.36 -16.82 -4.87
N ALA A 128 14.74 -17.62 -5.87
CA ALA A 128 15.58 -18.79 -5.71
C ALA A 128 17.00 -18.42 -5.22
N VAL A 129 17.59 -17.34 -5.77
CA VAL A 129 18.88 -16.81 -5.29
C VAL A 129 18.75 -16.33 -3.85
N LYS A 130 17.70 -15.56 -3.52
CA LYS A 130 17.45 -15.09 -2.15
C LYS A 130 17.23 -16.24 -1.17
N ALA A 131 16.45 -17.26 -1.53
CA ALA A 131 16.24 -18.45 -0.72
C ALA A 131 17.56 -19.20 -0.47
N ALA A 132 18.40 -19.33 -1.50
CA ALA A 132 19.72 -19.91 -1.34
C ALA A 132 20.64 -19.07 -0.43
N GLU A 133 20.54 -17.73 -0.48
CA GLU A 133 21.27 -16.84 0.43
C GLU A 133 20.75 -16.93 1.87
N THR A 134 19.43 -16.98 2.09
CA THR A 134 18.85 -17.20 3.43
C THR A 134 19.19 -18.56 3.97
N ASP A 135 19.24 -19.60 3.14
CA ASP A 135 19.69 -20.93 3.53
C ASP A 135 21.20 -20.97 3.83
N LYS A 136 22.01 -20.15 3.16
CA LYS A 136 23.44 -19.99 3.48
C LYS A 136 23.66 -19.20 4.76
N ALA A 137 22.88 -18.14 4.97
CA ALA A 137 22.93 -17.31 6.18
C ALA A 137 22.40 -18.06 7.41
N SER A 138 21.34 -18.85 7.26
CA SER A 138 20.78 -19.70 8.32
C SER A 138 21.64 -20.92 8.64
N ARG A 139 22.42 -21.42 7.66
CA ARG A 139 23.45 -22.45 7.91
C ARG A 139 24.56 -21.97 8.85
N GLY A 140 24.56 -20.70 9.26
CA GLY A 140 25.53 -20.13 10.18
C GLY A 140 26.96 -20.22 9.63
N THR A 141 27.91 -19.55 10.28
CA THR A 141 29.33 -19.77 10.00
C THR A 141 29.75 -21.13 10.57
N GLY A 142 29.22 -22.21 9.99
CA GLY A 142 29.60 -23.57 10.26
C GLY A 142 31.03 -23.80 9.79
N LYS A 143 31.99 -23.39 10.62
CA LYS A 143 33.28 -24.08 10.71
C LYS A 143 32.98 -25.57 10.63
N PRO A 144 33.67 -26.35 9.78
CA PRO A 144 33.40 -27.77 9.63
C PRO A 144 33.40 -28.41 11.03
N SER A 145 32.27 -29.01 11.40
CA SER A 145 32.10 -29.69 12.68
C SER A 145 33.10 -30.84 12.75
N LEU A 146 34.21 -30.55 13.43
CA LEU A 146 35.26 -31.43 13.93
C LEU A 146 36.00 -32.29 12.88
N PRO A 147 37.34 -32.40 12.94
CA PRO A 147 38.05 -33.45 12.21
C PRO A 147 37.52 -34.82 12.67
N ALA A 148 37.24 -35.71 11.72
CA ALA A 148 36.71 -37.04 11.99
C ALA A 148 37.57 -37.78 13.04
N PRO A 149 36.99 -38.43 14.06
CA PRO A 149 37.75 -39.27 14.96
C PRO A 149 38.35 -40.42 14.17
N SER A 150 39.67 -40.45 14.09
CA SER A 150 40.44 -41.50 13.47
C SER A 150 40.27 -42.80 14.29
N PHE A 151 39.51 -43.76 13.76
CA PHE A 151 39.59 -45.14 14.22
C PHE A 151 40.48 -45.92 13.26
N ASP A 152 41.78 -45.81 13.49
CA ASP A 152 42.77 -46.66 12.85
C ASP A 152 42.81 -47.99 13.63
N LYS A 153 42.07 -49.00 13.15
CA LYS A 153 42.39 -50.43 13.32
C LYS A 153 41.43 -51.32 12.51
N GLN A 154 41.97 -51.84 11.41
CA GLN A 154 41.79 -53.18 10.85
C GLN A 154 40.42 -53.86 10.98
N VAL A 155 39.74 -54.15 9.85
CA VAL A 155 39.48 -55.53 9.37
C VAL A 155 39.05 -55.51 7.89
N ARG A 156 39.86 -56.19 7.09
CA ARG A 156 39.68 -56.82 5.78
C ARG A 156 38.22 -57.14 5.33
N ASN A 157 37.82 -56.73 4.12
CA ASN A 157 37.62 -57.59 2.93
C ASN A 157 36.73 -56.97 1.82
N LYS A 158 37.31 -56.90 0.61
CA LYS A 158 36.79 -57.40 -0.69
C LYS A 158 35.41 -56.94 -1.21
N GLY A 159 35.42 -56.18 -2.32
CA GLY A 159 34.24 -56.02 -3.18
C GLY A 159 34.23 -54.81 -4.12
N LYS A 160 35.23 -54.66 -5.00
CA LYS A 160 35.34 -53.55 -5.96
C LYS A 160 34.46 -53.81 -7.20
N GLY A 161 33.15 -53.62 -7.07
CA GLY A 161 32.22 -53.51 -8.20
C GLY A 161 32.11 -52.05 -8.64
N LYS A 162 32.80 -51.66 -9.71
CA LYS A 162 32.68 -50.32 -10.29
C LYS A 162 31.35 -50.21 -11.04
N SER A 163 30.26 -49.87 -10.34
CA SER A 163 29.18 -49.12 -10.99
C SER A 163 29.69 -47.70 -11.17
N LYS A 164 30.08 -47.36 -12.40
CA LYS A 164 30.36 -45.97 -12.76
C LYS A 164 29.01 -45.27 -12.87
N ASP A 165 28.46 -44.89 -11.73
CA ASP A 165 27.34 -43.95 -11.71
C ASP A 165 27.91 -42.62 -12.19
N ASN A 166 27.63 -42.28 -13.45
CA ASN A 166 27.85 -40.95 -14.00
C ASN A 166 26.87 -39.97 -13.32
N ILE A 167 27.11 -39.69 -12.05
CA ILE A 167 26.36 -38.72 -11.22
C ILE A 167 26.58 -37.27 -11.74
N LEU A 168 27.59 -37.07 -12.59
CA LEU A 168 27.87 -35.80 -13.28
C LEU A 168 27.06 -35.59 -14.57
N GLY A 169 26.28 -36.59 -15.02
CA GLY A 169 25.53 -36.53 -16.27
C GLY A 169 24.00 -36.57 -16.12
N ARG A 170 23.48 -36.92 -14.94
CA ARG A 170 22.05 -36.80 -14.66
C ARG A 170 21.84 -35.43 -14.04
N GLY A 171 21.58 -34.44 -14.91
CA GLY A 171 21.15 -33.10 -14.49
C GLY A 171 20.13 -33.27 -13.38
N LYS A 172 20.52 -32.83 -12.18
CA LYS A 172 19.74 -32.95 -10.95
C LYS A 172 18.42 -32.24 -11.17
N GLU A 173 17.43 -33.01 -11.65
CA GLU A 173 15.99 -32.81 -11.64
C GLU A 173 15.59 -31.34 -11.37
N VAL A 174 15.87 -30.46 -12.35
CA VAL A 174 15.29 -29.11 -12.37
C VAL A 174 13.78 -29.23 -12.71
N ALA A 175 13.35 -30.38 -13.23
CA ALA A 175 11.97 -30.69 -13.61
C ALA A 175 10.98 -30.62 -12.43
N LEU A 176 11.37 -31.03 -11.22
CA LEU A 176 10.47 -31.06 -10.06
C LEU A 176 10.11 -29.66 -9.51
N GLY A 177 10.89 -28.63 -9.83
CA GLY A 177 10.56 -27.24 -9.50
C GLY A 177 9.97 -26.44 -10.66
N GLN A 178 10.13 -26.92 -11.90
CA GLN A 178 9.62 -26.26 -13.09
C GLN A 178 8.10 -26.41 -13.22
N GLU A 179 7.57 -27.61 -12.99
CA GLU A 179 6.13 -27.87 -13.10
C GLU A 179 5.33 -27.13 -12.02
N ASP A 180 5.81 -27.13 -10.78
CA ASP A 180 5.20 -26.35 -9.70
C ASP A 180 5.26 -24.84 -9.97
N PHE A 181 6.36 -24.37 -10.55
CA PHE A 181 6.50 -22.99 -11.02
C PHE A 181 5.48 -22.65 -12.13
N PHE A 182 5.30 -23.51 -13.12
CA PHE A 182 4.31 -23.32 -14.18
C PHE A 182 2.87 -23.38 -13.65
N ASN A 183 2.60 -24.25 -12.68
CA ASN A 183 1.31 -24.34 -11.99
C ASN A 183 1.02 -23.06 -11.21
N MET A 184 2.01 -22.50 -10.52
CA MET A 184 1.89 -21.22 -9.81
C MET A 184 1.64 -20.04 -10.76
N ILE A 185 2.24 -20.05 -11.97
CA ILE A 185 1.98 -19.08 -13.04
C ILE A 185 0.56 -19.21 -13.58
N ARG A 186 0.11 -20.44 -13.86
CA ARG A 186 -1.22 -20.71 -14.39
C ARG A 186 -2.32 -20.34 -13.40
N ALA A 187 -2.09 -20.57 -12.11
CA ALA A 187 -3.00 -20.21 -11.03
C ALA A 187 -3.00 -18.71 -10.68
N GLY A 188 -2.13 -17.89 -11.30
CA GLY A 188 -2.09 -16.45 -11.11
C GLY A 188 -1.39 -15.97 -9.83
N GLY A 189 -0.70 -16.86 -9.10
CA GLY A 189 -0.20 -16.62 -7.74
C GLY A 189 1.00 -15.68 -7.60
N ILE A 190 1.66 -15.26 -8.70
CA ILE A 190 2.88 -14.42 -8.63
C ILE A 190 2.65 -12.95 -9.02
N VAL A 191 1.41 -12.54 -9.35
CA VAL A 191 1.13 -11.15 -9.74
C VAL A 191 0.37 -10.42 -8.63
N SER A 192 1.04 -10.20 -7.50
CA SER A 192 0.65 -9.13 -6.58
C SER A 192 1.86 -8.26 -6.27
N LYS A 193 1.96 -7.14 -6.98
CA LYS A 193 2.67 -5.99 -6.47
C LYS A 193 1.83 -4.75 -6.77
N THR A 194 1.09 -4.35 -5.75
CA THR A 194 0.61 -2.98 -5.55
C THR A 194 1.78 -2.00 -5.65
#